data_AF-A0A850NIR2-F1
#
_entry.id   AF-A0A850NIR2-F1
#
_cell.length_a   1.000
_cell.length_b   1.000
_cell.length_c   1.000
_cell.angle_alpha   90.00
_cell.angle_beta   90.00
_cell.angle_gamma   90.00
#
_symmetry.space_group_name_H-M   'P 1'
#
loop_
_entity.id
_entity.type
_entity.pdbx_description
1 polymer ?
#
loop_
_entity_poly.entity_id
_entity_poly.type
_entity_poly.pdbx_seq_one_letter_code
_entity_poly.pdbx_strand_id
1 'polypeptide(L)' 'MIESLFVILLFQLIGEIAHSVLDLPVPGPVIGMFLLAGALVIRRSRAGAAGREAATPAELDS' A
#
# COMPACT_ATOMS: atom_id res chain seq x y z
N MET A 1 -0.84 17.88 -3.89
CA MET A 1 -1.49 17.75 -2.56
C MET A 1 -2.82 17.04 -2.65
N ILE A 2 -3.72 17.44 -3.55
CA ILE A 2 -5.06 16.85 -3.70
C ILE A 2 -5.01 15.35 -4.05
N GLU A 3 -4.12 14.95 -4.96
CA GLU A 3 -3.92 13.55 -5.37
C GLU A 3 -3.72 12.60 -4.18
N SER A 4 -2.81 12.95 -3.26
CA SER A 4 -2.51 12.14 -2.08
C SER A 4 -3.68 12.08 -1.10
N LEU A 5 -4.40 13.20 -0.94
CA LEU A 5 -5.60 13.24 -0.11
C LEU A 5 -6.72 12.38 -0.70
N PHE A 6 -6.86 12.33 -2.03
CA PHE A 6 -7.84 11.50 -2.70
C PHE A 6 -7.57 10.00 -2.46
N VAL A 7 -6.30 9.60 -2.53
CA VAL A 7 -5.88 8.22 -2.18
C VAL A 7 -6.24 7.93 -0.72
N ILE A 8 -5.84 8.79 0.21
CA ILE A 8 -6.13 8.59 1.63
C ILE A 8 -7.64 8.50 1.87
N LEU A 9 -8.44 9.39 1.29
CA LEU A 9 -9.89 9.45 1.44
C LEU A 9 -10.59 8.21 0.86
N LEU A 10 -10.13 7.70 -0.27
CA LEU A 10 -10.68 6.48 -0.87
C LEU A 10 -10.48 5.28 0.07
N PHE A 11 -9.28 5.11 0.61
CA PHE A 11 -8.99 4.06 1.58
C PHE A 11 -9.77 4.27 2.89
N GLN A 12 -9.94 5.52 3.33
CA GLN A 12 -10.76 5.87 4.49
C GLN A 12 -12.22 5.45 4.30
N LEU A 13 -12.80 5.75 3.14
CA LEU A 13 -14.18 5.43 2.80
C LEU A 13 -14.41 3.92 2.76
N ILE A 14 -13.47 3.16 2.20
CA ILE A 14 -13.54 1.69 2.20
C ILE A 14 -13.51 1.15 3.64
N GLY A 15 -12.66 1.72 4.51
CA GLY A 15 -12.59 1.36 5.92
C GLY A 15 -13.90 1.68 6.68
N GLU A 16 -14.55 2.79 6.34
CA GLU A 16 -15.84 3.20 6.91
C GLU A 16 -16.98 2.26 6.50
N ILE A 17 -17.03 1.85 5.23
CA ILE A 17 -18.02 0.87 4.76
C ILE A 17 -17.80 -0.47 5.47
N ALA A 18 -16.55 -0.92 5.61
CA ALA A 18 -16.23 -2.14 6.33
C ALA A 18 -16.61 -2.05 7.82
N HIS A 19 -16.30 -0.93 8.49
CA HIS A 19 -16.71 -0.67 9.86
C HIS A 19 -18.24 -0.73 10.00
N SER A 20 -18.96 -0.05 9.12
CA SER A 20 -20.42 0.01 9.16
C SER A 20 -21.11 -1.32 8.84
N VAL A 21 -20.46 -2.21 8.07
CA VAL A 21 -21.00 -3.54 7.75
C VAL A 21 -20.64 -4.59 8.82
N LEU A 22 -19.46 -4.50 9.43
CA LEU A 22 -18.99 -5.47 10.41
C LEU A 22 -19.22 -5.04 11.87
N ASP A 23 -19.78 -3.85 12.13
CA ASP A 23 -20.03 -3.29 13.47
C ASP A 23 -18.78 -3.32 14.37
N LEU A 24 -17.63 -3.02 13.78
CA LEU A 24 -16.36 -3.08 14.50
C LEU A 24 -16.26 -1.92 15.51
N PRO A 25 -15.75 -2.11 16.73
CA PRO A 25 -15.66 -1.04 17.75
C PRO A 25 -14.56 0.00 17.47
N VAL A 26 -13.93 -0.03 16.30
CA VAL A 26 -12.81 0.83 15.91
C VAL A 26 -13.23 1.75 14.76
N PRO A 27 -12.90 3.05 14.81
CA PRO A 27 -13.27 4.00 13.76
C PRO A 27 -12.87 3.48 12.38
N GLY A 28 -13.79 3.48 11.42
CA GLY A 28 -13.52 3.11 10.02
C GLY A 28 -12.30 3.79 9.39
N PRO A 29 -11.91 5.02 9.78
CA PRO A 29 -10.66 5.61 9.36
C PRO A 29 -9.41 4.74 9.65
N VAL A 30 -9.36 4.13 10.81
CA VAL A 30 -8.21 3.33 11.24
C VAL A 30 -8.06 2.10 10.35
N ILE A 31 -9.18 1.45 10.01
CA ILE A 31 -9.21 0.28 9.11
C ILE A 31 -8.67 0.66 7.72
N GLY A 32 -9.09 1.83 7.20
CA GLY A 32 -8.60 2.36 5.93
C GLY A 32 -7.08 2.59 5.92
N MET A 33 -6.52 3.08 7.03
CA MET A 33 -5.07 3.28 7.18
C MET A 33 -4.29 1.95 7.20
N PHE A 34 -4.80 0.92 7.89
CA PHE A 34 -4.18 -0.41 7.87
C PHE A 34 -4.17 -1.02 6.46
N LEU A 35 -5.26 -0.88 5.71
CA LEU A 35 -5.34 -1.31 4.30
C LEU A 35 -4.33 -0.56 3.42
N LEU A 36 -4.24 0.77 3.56
CA LEU A 36 -3.27 1.58 2.82
C LEU A 36 -1.82 1.17 3.15
N ALA A 37 -1.52 0.93 4.42
CA ALA A 37 -0.21 0.45 4.86
C ALA A 37 0.12 -0.92 4.25
N GLY A 38 -0.82 -1.87 4.27
CA GLY A 38 -0.68 -3.18 3.63
C GLY A 38 -0.42 -3.05 2.13
N ALA A 39 -1.18 -2.21 1.43
CA ALA A 39 -0.99 -1.94 0.00
C ALA A 39 0.40 -1.36 -0.29
N LEU A 40 0.91 -0.46 0.56
CA LEU A 40 2.24 0.13 0.40
C LEU A 40 3.36 -0.88 0.64
N VAL A 41 3.21 -1.78 1.62
CA VAL A 41 4.16 -2.88 1.87
C VAL A 41 4.23 -3.81 0.68
N ILE A 42 3.08 -4.21 0.11
CA ILE A 42 3.01 -5.04 -1.10
C ILE A 42 3.67 -4.32 -2.28
N ARG A 43 3.39 -3.02 -2.46
CA ARG A 43 3.99 -2.21 -3.53
C ARG A 43 5.51 -2.14 -3.40
N ARG A 44 6.02 -1.95 -2.19
CA ARG A 44 7.47 -1.94 -1.90
C ARG A 44 8.09 -3.31 -2.18
N SER A 45 7.43 -4.40 -1.84
CA SER A 45 7.90 -5.76 -2.15
C SER A 45 8.05 -5.98 -3.65
N ARG A 46 7.11 -5.49 -4.46
CA ARG A 46 7.19 -5.58 -5.93
C ARG A 46 8.28 -4.68 -6.51
N ALA A 47 8.44 -3.47 -5.97
CA ALA A 47 9.53 -2.57 -6.37
C ALA A 47 10.92 -3.15 -6.04
N GLY A 48 11.06 -3.85 -4.91
CA GLY A 48 12.30 -4.54 -4.53
C GLY A 48 12.60 -5.81 -5.31
N ALA A 49 11.61 -6.41 -5.98
CA ALA A 49 11.80 -7.52 -6.90
C ALA A 49 12.31 -7.01 -8.27
N ALA A 50 11.71 -5.95 -8.80
CA ALA A 50 12.14 -5.34 -10.06
C ALA A 50 13.54 -4.71 -10.01
N GLY A 51 14.00 -4.28 -8.83
CA GLY A 51 15.35 -3.71 -8.63
C GLY A 51 16.49 -4.73 -8.54
N ARG A 52 16.20 -6.04 -8.47
CA ARG A 52 17.22 -7.10 -8.32
C ARG A 52 17.62 -7.77 -9.62
N GLU A 53 16.87 -7.62 -10.71
CA GLU A 53 17.25 -8.15 -12.03
C GLU A 53 18.30 -7.29 -12.75
N ALA A 54 18.45 -6.01 -12.39
CA ALA A 54 19.42 -5.11 -13.02
C ALA A 54 20.87 -5.29 -12.52
N ALA A 55 21.11 -6.09 -11.47
CA ALA A 55 22.44 -6.42 -10.98
C ALA A 55 22.85 -7.82 -11.43
N THR A 56 22.84 -8.07 -12.75
CA THR A 56 23.60 -9.18 -13.32
C THR A 56 25.07 -8.75 -13.32
N PRO A 57 25.96 -9.41 -12.56
CA PRO A 57 27.38 -9.11 -12.55
C PRO A 57 27.98 -9.54 -13.88
N ALA A 58 28.07 -8.62 -14.82
CA ALA A 58 28.94 -8.73 -15.98
C ALA A 58 30.38 -8.37 -15.59
N GLU A 59 30.95 -9.11 -14.63
CA GLU A 59 32.40 -9.20 -14.42
C GLU A 59 32.94 -10.33 -15.31
N LEU A 60 32.93 -10.15 -16.63
CA LEU A 60 33.68 -10.99 -17.58
C LEU A 60 33.87 -10.24 -18.92
N ASP A 61 34.83 -9.32 -18.99
CA ASP A 61 35.72 -9.13 -20.14
C ASP A 61 36.87 -8.19 -19.73
N SER A 62 38.05 -8.72 -19.36
CA SER A 62 39.23 -8.93 -20.23
C SER A 62 39.86 -7.64 -20.74
#